data_AF-A0A933ZZA7-F1
#
_entry.id   AF-A0A933ZZA7-F1
#
_cell.length_a   1.000
_cell.length_b   1.000
_cell.length_c   1.000
_cell.angle_alpha   90.00
_cell.angle_beta   90.00
_cell.angle_gamma   90.00
#
_symmetry.space_group_name_H-M   'P 1'
#
loop_
_entity.id
_entity.type
_entity.pdbx_description
1 polymer ?
#
loop_
_entity_poly.entity_id
_entity_poly.type
_entity_poly.pdbx_seq_one_letter_code
_entity_poly.pdbx_strand_id
1 'polypeptide(L)' 'MHRQVGGYLERAGLKEGWLVLFDLRKRALWRKKLFRRHRKVGGRRVHVIGL' A
#
# COMPACT_ATOMS: atom_id res chain seq x y z
N MET A 1 -0.70 9.17 5.27
CA MET A 1 -1.22 8.22 4.26
C MET A 1 -1.55 6.83 4.82
N HIS A 2 -0.65 6.13 5.52
CA HIS A 2 -0.90 4.76 6.03
C HIS A 2 -2.04 4.62 7.04
N ARG A 3 -2.31 5.67 7.85
CA ARG A 3 -3.40 5.69 8.84
C ARG A 3 -4.80 5.54 8.22
N GLN A 4 -5.05 6.09 7.04
CA GLN A 4 -6.38 6.00 6.39
C GLN A 4 -6.72 4.57 5.99
N VAL A 5 -5.81 3.88 5.28
CA VAL A 5 -6.02 2.49 4.84
C VAL A 5 -6.21 1.57 6.04
N GLY A 6 -5.40 1.74 7.10
CA GLY A 6 -5.59 1.01 8.35
C GLY A 6 -6.99 1.21 8.95
N GLY A 7 -7.50 2.45 8.95
CA GLY A 7 -8.84 2.78 9.44
C GLY A 7 -9.98 2.22 8.59
N TYR A 8 -9.81 2.10 7.28
CA TYR A 8 -10.80 1.43 6.42
C TYR A 8 -10.84 -0.08 6.67
N LEU A 9 -9.68 -0.73 6.76
CA LEU A 9 -9.61 -2.15 7.10
C LEU A 9 -10.18 -2.42 8.50
N GLU A 10 -9.92 -1.53 9.45
CA GLU A 10 -10.51 -1.58 10.79
C GLU A 10 -12.04 -1.52 10.75
N ARG A 11 -12.62 -0.51 10.09
CA ARG A 11 -14.08 -0.39 9.95
C ARG A 11 -14.71 -1.57 9.22
N ALA A 12 -13.98 -2.17 8.27
CA ALA A 12 -14.43 -3.34 7.51
C ALA A 12 -14.20 -4.68 8.24
N GLY A 13 -13.58 -4.69 9.43
CA GLY A 13 -13.24 -5.93 10.14
C GLY A 13 -12.16 -6.78 9.45
N LEU A 14 -11.41 -6.20 8.52
CA LEU A 14 -10.40 -6.89 7.71
C LEU A 14 -9.03 -6.84 8.40
N LYS A 15 -8.31 -7.98 8.36
CA LYS A 15 -6.96 -8.11 8.94
C LYS A 15 -5.84 -7.78 7.94
N GLU A 16 -6.16 -7.80 6.65
CA GLU A 16 -5.21 -7.67 5.54
C GLU A 16 -5.83 -6.88 4.39
N GLY A 17 -5.01 -6.15 3.62
CA GLY A 17 -5.46 -5.41 2.44
C GLY A 17 -4.34 -5.04 1.47
N TRP A 18 -4.72 -4.65 0.25
CA TRP A 18 -3.81 -4.28 -0.83
C TRP A 18 -3.97 -2.80 -1.18
N LEU A 19 -2.85 -2.11 -1.32
CA LEU A 19 -2.77 -0.73 -1.77
C LEU A 19 -1.89 -0.66 -3.01
N VAL A 20 -2.50 -0.34 -4.15
CA VAL A 20 -1.81 -0.13 -5.42
C VAL A 20 -1.53 1.35 -5.59
N LEU A 21 -0.27 1.71 -5.86
CA LEU A 21 0.19 3.07 -6.06
C LEU A 21 0.82 3.20 -7.45
N PHE A 22 0.30 4.13 -8.24
CA PHE A 22 0.86 4.46 -9.55
C PHE A 22 1.86 5.62 -9.43
N ASP A 23 3.09 5.38 -9.86
CA ASP A 23 4.14 6.38 -9.94
C ASP A 23 4.02 7.18 -11.24
N LEU A 24 3.42 8.37 -11.11
CA LEU A 24 3.17 9.30 -12.22
C LEU A 24 4.43 10.00 -12.74
N ARG A 25 5.62 9.75 -12.17
CA ARG A 25 6.86 10.36 -12.65
C ARG A 25 7.20 9.84 -14.04
N LYS A 26 7.24 10.74 -15.03
CA LYS A 26 7.56 10.44 -16.43
C LYS A 26 8.97 9.87 -16.64
N ARG A 27 9.94 10.25 -15.79
CA ARG A 27 11.37 9.90 -15.94
C ARG A 27 11.89 8.90 -14.90
N ALA A 28 11.00 8.25 -14.13
CA ALA A 28 11.44 7.21 -13.20
C ALA A 28 11.69 5.89 -13.93
N LEU A 29 12.83 5.25 -13.63
CA LEU A 29 13.16 3.92 -14.15
C LEU A 29 12.09 2.90 -13.74
N TRP A 30 11.64 2.08 -14.68
CA TRP A 30 10.61 1.06 -14.47
C TRP A 30 10.91 0.13 -13.28
N ARG A 31 12.17 -0.32 -13.14
CA ARG A 31 12.62 -1.14 -11.99
C ARG A 31 12.45 -0.45 -10.62
N LYS A 32 12.35 0.88 -10.58
CA LYS A 32 12.12 1.65 -9.35
C LYS A 32 10.63 1.86 -9.07
N LYS A 33 9.77 1.71 -10.08
CA LYS A 33 8.31 1.79 -9.93
C LYS A 33 7.71 0.50 -9.42
N LEU A 34 8.14 -0.63 -9.98
CA LEU A 34 7.73 -1.96 -9.56
C LEU A 34 8.33 -2.33 -8.20
N PHE A 35 7.48 -2.35 -7.17
CA PHE A 35 7.87 -2.88 -5.88
C PHE A 35 6.69 -3.51 -5.14
N ARG A 36 7.02 -4.43 -4.24
CA ARG A 36 6.10 -4.94 -3.21
C ARG A 36 6.69 -4.66 -1.84
N ARG A 37 5.91 -4.01 -0.97
CA ARG A 37 6.28 -3.75 0.42
C ARG A 37 5.18 -4.22 1.36
N HIS A 38 5.57 -4.70 2.53
CA HIS A 38 4.63 -5.05 3.59
C HIS A 38 4.70 -4.02 4.70
N ARG A 39 3.55 -3.54 5.16
CA ARG A 39 3.45 -2.63 6.29
C ARG A 39 2.45 -3.18 7.31
N LYS A 40 2.80 -3.09 8.59
CA LYS A 40 1.86 -3.29 9.69
C LYS A 40 1.31 -1.94 10.11
N VAL A 41 0.00 -1.79 10.16
CA VAL A 41 -0.70 -0.57 10.59
C VAL A 41 -1.81 -0.95 11.56
N GLY A 42 -1.70 -0.54 12.82
CA GLY A 42 -2.71 -0.85 13.84
C GLY A 42 -2.99 -2.35 13.98
N GLY A 43 -1.95 -3.19 13.92
CA GLY A 43 -2.07 -4.65 13.95
C GLY A 43 -2.48 -5.31 12.63
N ARG A 44 -2.97 -4.56 11.64
CA ARG A 44 -3.36 -5.06 10.32
C ARG A 44 -2.20 -5.05 9.33
N ARG A 45 -2.24 -5.94 8.34
CA ARG A 45 -1.24 -6.02 7.27
C ARG A 45 -1.71 -5.29 6.01
N VAL A 46 -0.83 -4.49 5.41
CA VAL A 46 -1.08 -3.83 4.13
C VAL A 46 0.04 -4.21 3.16
N HIS A 47 -0.34 -4.76 2.01
CA HIS A 47 0.54 -4.99 0.87
C HIS A 47 0.53 -3.74 0.00
N VAL A 48 1.67 -3.08 -0.11
CA VAL A 48 1.82 -1.90 -0.98
C VAL A 48 2.51 -2.35 -2.27
N ILE A 49 1.82 -2.15 -3.39
CA ILE A 49 2.30 -2.46 -4.73
C ILE A 49 2.55 -1.14 -5.45
N GLY A 50 3.76 -0.94 -5.95
CA GLY A 50 4.12 0.17 -6.82
C GLY A 50 4.09 -0.24 -8.28
N LEU A 51 3.58 0.65 -9.15
CA LEU A 51 3.49 0.50 -10.61
C LEU A 51 3.87 1.80 -11.32
#